data_AF-A0A0D0D7I2-F1
#
_entry.id   AF-A0A0D0D7I2-F1
#
_cell.length_a   1.000
_cell.length_b   1.000
_cell.length_c   1.000
_cell.angle_alpha   90.00
_cell.angle_beta   90.00
_cell.angle_gamma   90.00
#
_symmetry.space_group_name_H-M   'P 1'
#
loop_
_entity.id
_entity.type
_entity.pdbx_description
1 polymer ?
#
loop_
_entity_poly.entity_id
_entity_poly.type
_entity_poly.pdbx_seq_one_letter_code
_entity_poly.pdbx_strand_id
1 'polypeptide(L)'
;MDYSLVNALRYNMQGIRHVINFYDVNCAYMRKLRQRVRNNEFLKFPTEMEIVPGIGIWHVHGHQPQCFSRYAPLYIEGAGWIDGEVIETLWSILNVISTSTCRMSSPHRQELLDFQMNDSNFMKMIRMGRHLSAKWENALLASREAGRAFDSLNSGMPEAERHHWMDMKRAALNTWVDDPYAMDIFQLKTNKAASVRTVEMHLLGQHASSVETPQGTVMWLAQGLAIKESAIHVMKDKRSLKSTATDIQKLAVIRRMDRLISDISKFIDAVTAYMGSTIEDHNNMTADEAESKWEEQNNDPHSDLPLPFIHIPALPLPSWLGHRNCNKHGLDALADLELQLRIGQANDTLQSIHFTLADKAVLFCTEVCLASNQSANTRTWGKVHQVDTVLSRHVQIYRKCRKAMVALEADKVLMERYKPLVDQDLKVTTAICDPNGSVHHMQNLAWFWTMDIPRDAQESDWMSECRLYICRG
;
A
#
# COMPACT_ATOMS: atom_id res chain seq x y z
N MET A 1 -15.17 -16.82 -28.11
CA MET A 1 -13.74 -16.57 -27.88
C MET A 1 -12.86 -17.60 -28.59
N ASP A 2 -12.90 -18.89 -28.23
CA ASP A 2 -12.06 -19.93 -28.88
C ASP A 2 -12.13 -19.89 -30.42
N TYR A 3 -13.34 -19.84 -30.99
CA TYR A 3 -13.55 -19.71 -32.44
C TYR A 3 -12.86 -18.48 -33.03
N SER A 4 -13.07 -17.31 -32.42
CA SER A 4 -12.50 -16.04 -32.88
C SER A 4 -10.97 -16.06 -32.84
N LEU A 5 -10.40 -16.55 -31.74
CA LEU A 5 -8.94 -16.68 -31.57
C LEU A 5 -8.35 -17.63 -32.61
N VAL A 6 -8.90 -18.85 -32.73
CA VAL A 6 -8.38 -19.86 -33.67
C VAL A 6 -8.46 -19.37 -35.10
N ASN A 7 -9.54 -18.71 -35.51
CA ASN A 7 -9.65 -18.16 -36.87
C ASN A 7 -8.70 -16.98 -37.10
N ALA A 8 -8.50 -16.11 -36.11
CA ALA A 8 -7.52 -15.04 -36.21
C ALA A 8 -6.10 -15.61 -36.39
N LEU A 9 -5.74 -16.66 -35.63
CA LEU A 9 -4.44 -17.33 -35.74
C LEU A 9 -4.25 -18.09 -37.07
N ARG A 10 -5.33 -18.38 -37.80
CA ARG A 10 -5.26 -19.05 -39.11
C ARG A 10 -5.21 -18.06 -40.29
N TYR A 11 -5.55 -16.80 -40.06
CA TYR A 11 -5.67 -15.81 -41.13
C TYR A 11 -4.35 -15.05 -41.33
N ASN A 12 -3.68 -15.26 -42.47
CA ASN A 12 -2.43 -14.57 -42.85
C ASN A 12 -1.27 -14.69 -41.82
N MET A 13 -1.19 -15.80 -41.08
CA MET A 13 -0.16 -16.03 -40.05
C MET A 13 0.98 -16.97 -40.51
N GLN A 14 1.14 -17.18 -41.82
CA GLN A 14 2.18 -18.08 -42.34
C GLN A 14 3.58 -17.55 -41.98
N GLY A 15 4.40 -18.39 -41.35
CA GLY A 15 5.75 -18.03 -40.89
C GLY A 15 5.82 -17.41 -39.49
N ILE A 16 4.68 -17.09 -38.87
CA ILE A 16 4.63 -16.61 -37.48
C ILE A 16 4.60 -17.79 -36.52
N ARG A 17 5.64 -17.90 -35.67
CA ARG A 17 5.78 -18.99 -34.70
C ARG A 17 5.41 -18.61 -33.27
N HIS A 18 5.42 -17.33 -32.95
CA HIS A 18 5.21 -16.83 -31.59
C HIS A 18 4.12 -15.75 -31.60
N VAL A 19 3.09 -15.94 -30.78
CA VAL A 19 1.96 -15.02 -30.67
C VAL A 19 1.69 -14.71 -29.21
N ILE A 20 1.71 -13.42 -28.87
CA ILE A 20 1.28 -12.94 -27.56
C ILE A 20 -0.20 -12.60 -27.65
N ASN A 21 -1.02 -13.31 -26.89
CA ASN A 21 -2.46 -13.10 -26.82
C ASN A 21 -2.80 -12.29 -25.58
N PHE A 22 -3.34 -11.08 -25.73
CA PHE A 22 -3.85 -10.28 -24.62
C PHE A 22 -5.34 -10.52 -24.39
N TYR A 23 -5.71 -10.84 -23.16
CA TYR A 23 -7.11 -10.94 -22.73
C TYR A 23 -7.17 -10.86 -21.21
N ASP A 24 -8.12 -10.10 -20.66
CA ASP A 24 -8.15 -9.77 -19.23
C ASP A 24 -8.17 -11.02 -18.35
N VAL A 25 -8.95 -12.01 -18.74
CA VAL A 25 -9.10 -13.26 -17.98
C VAL A 25 -8.17 -14.38 -18.45
N ASN A 26 -7.04 -14.06 -19.09
CA ASN A 26 -6.11 -15.08 -19.61
C ASN A 26 -5.59 -16.03 -18.53
N CYS A 27 -5.45 -15.57 -17.28
CA CYS A 27 -5.07 -16.41 -16.14
C CYS A 27 -6.05 -17.59 -15.90
N ALA A 28 -7.30 -17.47 -16.34
CA ALA A 28 -8.31 -18.53 -16.29
C ALA A 28 -8.55 -19.16 -17.67
N TYR A 29 -8.68 -18.34 -18.71
CA TYR A 29 -9.08 -18.75 -20.06
C TYR A 29 -8.06 -19.72 -20.69
N MET A 30 -6.77 -19.41 -20.57
CA MET A 30 -5.70 -20.12 -21.27
C MET A 30 -5.43 -21.51 -20.68
N ARG A 31 -5.71 -21.70 -19.38
CA ARG A 31 -5.55 -22.99 -18.66
C ARG A 31 -6.26 -24.15 -19.34
N LYS A 32 -7.45 -23.90 -19.89
CA LYS A 32 -8.27 -24.93 -20.56
C LYS A 32 -8.31 -24.78 -22.08
N LEU A 33 -7.68 -23.75 -22.66
CA LEU A 33 -7.81 -23.45 -24.08
C LEU A 33 -7.31 -24.60 -24.97
N ARG A 34 -6.08 -25.10 -24.72
CA ARG A 34 -5.53 -26.23 -25.49
C ARG A 34 -6.40 -27.49 -25.39
N GLN A 35 -6.95 -27.77 -24.21
CA GLN A 35 -7.87 -28.89 -24.01
C GLN A 35 -9.18 -28.70 -24.78
N ARG A 36 -9.80 -27.51 -24.72
CA ARG A 36 -11.05 -27.20 -25.42
C ARG A 36 -10.89 -27.30 -26.94
N VAL A 37 -9.78 -26.80 -27.49
CA VAL A 37 -9.51 -26.88 -28.93
C VAL A 37 -9.21 -28.32 -29.36
N ARG A 38 -8.43 -29.09 -28.60
CA ARG A 38 -8.18 -30.52 -28.91
C ARG A 38 -9.46 -31.36 -28.91
N ASN A 39 -10.40 -31.06 -28.01
CA ASN A 39 -11.66 -31.78 -27.91
C ASN A 39 -12.72 -31.30 -28.91
N ASN A 40 -12.38 -30.35 -29.80
CA ASN A 40 -13.30 -29.78 -30.77
C ASN A 40 -12.94 -30.25 -32.19
N GLU A 41 -13.93 -30.71 -32.95
CA GLU A 41 -13.71 -31.24 -34.30
C GLU A 41 -13.41 -30.14 -35.35
N PHE A 42 -13.88 -28.91 -35.11
CA PHE A 42 -13.84 -27.80 -36.07
C PHE A 42 -12.70 -26.81 -35.83
N LEU A 43 -12.14 -26.79 -34.61
CA LEU A 43 -11.08 -25.86 -34.22
C LEU A 43 -9.72 -26.57 -34.19
N LYS A 44 -8.76 -26.05 -34.96
CA LYS A 44 -7.38 -26.55 -34.98
C LYS A 44 -6.42 -25.37 -34.94
N PHE A 45 -5.48 -25.40 -33.99
CA PHE A 45 -4.38 -24.45 -33.99
C PHE A 45 -3.46 -24.70 -35.20
N PRO A 46 -2.84 -23.66 -35.76
CA PRO A 46 -1.70 -23.83 -36.67
C PRO A 46 -0.61 -24.67 -36.00
N THR A 47 -0.01 -25.61 -36.74
CA THR A 47 1.08 -26.44 -36.24
C THR A 47 2.30 -25.57 -35.92
N GLU A 48 2.98 -25.84 -34.81
CA GLU A 48 4.21 -25.13 -34.36
C GLU A 48 4.04 -23.66 -33.90
N MET A 49 2.82 -23.24 -33.54
CA MET A 49 2.61 -21.90 -33.00
C MET A 49 2.57 -21.89 -31.47
N GLU A 50 3.49 -21.14 -30.85
CA GLU A 50 3.50 -20.83 -29.43
C GLU A 50 2.57 -19.65 -29.15
N ILE A 51 1.60 -19.86 -28.25
CA ILE A 51 0.64 -18.83 -27.84
C ILE A 51 0.95 -18.48 -26.39
N VAL A 52 1.48 -17.28 -26.20
CA VAL A 52 1.85 -16.76 -24.90
C VAL A 52 0.70 -15.94 -24.32
N PRO A 53 0.23 -16.26 -23.09
CA PRO A 53 -0.85 -15.52 -22.46
C PRO A 53 -0.34 -14.22 -21.85
N GLY A 54 -0.96 -13.09 -22.20
CA GLY A 54 -0.75 -11.79 -21.57
C GLY A 54 -2.03 -11.19 -21.02
N ILE A 55 -1.93 -10.40 -19.96
CA ILE A 55 -3.03 -9.57 -19.44
C ILE A 55 -2.58 -8.12 -19.59
N GLY A 56 -3.48 -7.21 -19.99
CA GLY A 56 -3.14 -5.80 -20.11
C GLY A 56 -2.59 -5.24 -18.80
N ILE A 57 -1.64 -4.29 -18.87
CA ILE A 57 -0.92 -3.79 -17.69
C ILE A 57 -1.88 -3.17 -16.66
N TRP A 58 -2.95 -2.52 -17.12
CA TRP A 58 -3.97 -1.95 -16.24
C TRP A 58 -4.85 -3.02 -15.59
N HIS A 59 -5.21 -4.05 -16.35
CA HIS A 59 -6.08 -5.13 -15.87
C HIS A 59 -5.38 -6.09 -14.92
N VAL A 60 -4.10 -6.39 -15.13
CA VAL A 60 -3.37 -7.37 -14.32
C VAL A 60 -3.25 -6.96 -12.85
N HIS A 61 -3.29 -5.66 -12.54
CA HIS A 61 -3.31 -5.17 -11.16
C HIS A 61 -4.62 -5.47 -10.41
N GLY A 62 -5.73 -5.67 -11.13
CA GLY A 62 -7.01 -6.11 -10.55
C GLY A 62 -7.08 -7.62 -10.27
N HIS A 63 -6.05 -8.38 -10.67
CA HIS A 63 -5.98 -9.82 -10.45
C HIS A 63 -5.27 -10.15 -9.13
N GLN A 64 -5.20 -11.44 -8.82
CA GLN A 64 -4.37 -11.92 -7.70
C GLN A 64 -2.91 -11.47 -7.90
N PRO A 65 -2.15 -11.16 -6.84
CA PRO A 65 -0.79 -10.62 -6.95
C PRO A 65 0.14 -11.44 -7.86
N GLN A 66 0.05 -12.77 -7.79
CA GLN A 66 0.82 -13.67 -8.65
C GLN A 66 0.54 -13.50 -10.16
N CYS A 67 -0.61 -12.96 -10.56
CA CYS A 67 -0.88 -12.75 -11.99
C CYS A 67 0.03 -11.68 -12.59
N PHE A 68 0.55 -10.76 -11.76
CA PHE A 68 1.45 -9.70 -12.22
C PHE A 68 2.74 -10.27 -12.81
N SER A 69 3.47 -11.08 -12.04
CA SER A 69 4.69 -11.75 -12.52
C SER A 69 4.42 -12.74 -13.65
N ARG A 70 3.25 -13.38 -13.67
CA ARG A 70 2.93 -14.45 -14.60
C ARG A 70 2.37 -14.00 -15.95
N TYR A 71 1.76 -12.83 -16.04
CA TYR A 71 1.02 -12.44 -17.25
C TYR A 71 1.15 -10.95 -17.63
N ALA A 72 1.82 -10.12 -16.81
CA ALA A 72 2.00 -8.72 -17.18
C ALA A 72 2.93 -8.61 -18.40
N PRO A 73 2.68 -7.67 -19.34
CA PRO A 73 3.45 -7.53 -20.59
C PRO A 73 4.95 -7.33 -20.33
N LEU A 74 5.30 -6.71 -19.20
CA LEU A 74 6.67 -6.41 -18.77
C LEU A 74 7.55 -7.66 -18.61
N TYR A 75 6.94 -8.81 -18.28
CA TYR A 75 7.65 -10.07 -18.10
C TYR A 75 7.60 -10.97 -19.34
N ILE A 76 6.91 -10.53 -20.40
CA ILE A 76 6.77 -11.27 -21.65
C ILE A 76 7.85 -10.79 -22.63
N GLU A 77 8.76 -11.70 -22.99
CA GLU A 77 9.78 -11.39 -23.98
C GLU A 77 9.15 -10.98 -25.32
N GLY A 78 9.59 -9.84 -25.87
CA GLY A 78 9.07 -9.28 -27.12
C GLY A 78 7.77 -8.47 -27.00
N ALA A 79 7.05 -8.50 -25.87
CA ALA A 79 5.85 -7.66 -25.69
C ALA A 79 6.21 -6.19 -25.40
N GLY A 80 7.21 -5.99 -24.54
CA GLY A 80 7.64 -4.66 -24.10
C GLY A 80 6.60 -3.96 -23.22
N TRP A 81 6.76 -2.63 -23.09
CA TRP A 81 5.84 -1.80 -22.32
C TRP A 81 4.62 -1.42 -23.16
N ILE A 82 3.61 -2.29 -23.14
CA ILE A 82 2.35 -2.07 -23.86
C ILE A 82 1.18 -2.19 -22.90
N ASP A 83 0.11 -1.44 -23.17
CA ASP A 83 -1.08 -1.49 -22.32
C ASP A 83 -1.81 -2.83 -22.42
N GLY A 84 -1.69 -3.52 -23.56
CA GLY A 84 -2.46 -4.74 -23.87
C GLY A 84 -3.93 -4.48 -24.18
N GLU A 85 -4.38 -3.23 -24.03
CA GLU A 85 -5.73 -2.70 -24.29
C GLU A 85 -5.85 -2.11 -25.70
N VAL A 86 -6.81 -2.59 -26.49
CA VAL A 86 -7.07 -2.04 -27.84
C VAL A 86 -8.53 -1.66 -28.04
N ILE A 87 -9.47 -2.43 -27.50
CA ILE A 87 -10.89 -2.23 -27.80
C ILE A 87 -11.43 -0.95 -27.13
N GLU A 88 -11.12 -0.74 -25.85
CA GLU A 88 -11.65 0.40 -25.09
C GLU A 88 -11.11 1.74 -25.60
N THR A 89 -9.83 1.78 -25.99
CA THR A 89 -9.24 2.98 -26.60
C THR A 89 -9.92 3.33 -27.92
N LEU A 90 -10.31 2.33 -28.73
CA LEU A 90 -11.07 2.56 -29.97
C LEU A 90 -12.51 3.02 -29.71
N TRP A 91 -13.15 2.55 -28.63
CA TRP A 91 -14.49 3.01 -28.25
C TRP A 91 -14.52 4.51 -27.96
N SER A 92 -13.45 5.09 -27.40
CA SER A 92 -13.39 6.54 -27.17
C SER A 92 -13.61 7.36 -28.45
N ILE A 93 -13.10 6.87 -29.59
CA ILE A 93 -13.26 7.49 -30.91
C ILE A 93 -14.70 7.31 -31.41
N LEU A 94 -15.26 6.10 -31.24
CA LEU A 94 -16.64 5.79 -31.65
C LEU A 94 -17.69 6.50 -30.78
N ASN A 95 -17.37 6.89 -29.55
CA ASN A 95 -18.28 7.64 -28.70
C ASN A 95 -18.69 8.98 -29.32
N VAL A 96 -17.82 9.60 -30.13
CA VAL A 96 -18.11 10.87 -30.83
C VAL A 96 -19.31 10.74 -31.77
N ILE A 97 -19.47 9.58 -32.43
CA ILE A 97 -20.55 9.30 -33.38
C ILE A 97 -21.73 8.56 -32.74
N SER A 98 -21.62 8.15 -31.48
CA SER A 98 -22.66 7.37 -30.79
C SER A 98 -24.01 8.10 -30.81
N THR A 99 -24.03 9.40 -30.50
CA THR A 99 -25.23 10.24 -30.47
C THR A 99 -25.92 10.34 -31.83
N SER A 100 -25.16 10.43 -32.94
CA SER A 100 -25.75 10.50 -34.28
C SER A 100 -26.31 9.14 -34.71
N THR A 101 -25.66 8.04 -34.32
CA THR A 101 -26.13 6.67 -34.62
C THR A 101 -27.38 6.25 -33.84
N CYS A 102 -27.70 6.91 -32.71
CA CYS A 102 -28.83 6.54 -31.85
C CYS A 102 -30.20 6.70 -32.52
N ARG A 103 -30.35 7.60 -33.50
CA ARG A 103 -31.62 7.86 -34.20
C ARG A 103 -31.71 7.22 -35.58
N MET A 104 -30.68 6.49 -35.99
CA MET A 104 -30.62 5.84 -37.30
C MET A 104 -31.39 4.53 -37.30
N SER A 105 -31.88 4.13 -38.48
CA SER A 105 -32.37 2.77 -38.68
C SER A 105 -31.23 1.76 -38.50
N SER A 106 -31.55 0.52 -38.11
CA SER A 106 -30.54 -0.50 -37.84
C SER A 106 -29.54 -0.70 -38.99
N PRO A 107 -29.97 -0.83 -40.27
CA PRO A 107 -29.02 -0.98 -41.39
C PRO A 107 -28.10 0.23 -41.54
N HIS A 108 -28.65 1.45 -41.46
CA HIS A 108 -27.86 2.67 -41.63
C HIS A 108 -26.88 2.89 -40.47
N ARG A 109 -27.28 2.51 -39.24
CA ARG A 109 -26.40 2.50 -38.08
C ARG A 109 -25.20 1.56 -38.29
N GLN A 110 -25.45 0.36 -38.79
CA GLN A 110 -24.39 -0.61 -39.06
C GLN A 110 -23.42 -0.07 -40.12
N GLU A 111 -23.93 0.42 -41.25
CA GLU A 111 -23.10 0.98 -42.32
C GLU A 111 -22.22 2.15 -41.83
N LEU A 112 -22.78 3.05 -41.02
CA LEU A 112 -22.01 4.17 -40.48
C LEU A 112 -20.91 3.70 -39.51
N LEU A 113 -21.21 2.74 -38.63
CA LEU A 113 -20.21 2.19 -37.71
C LEU A 113 -19.09 1.47 -38.49
N ASP A 114 -19.44 0.65 -39.48
CA ASP A 114 -18.48 -0.06 -40.32
C ASP A 114 -17.60 0.92 -41.12
N PHE A 115 -18.19 2.01 -41.66
CA PHE A 115 -17.44 3.07 -42.33
C PHE A 115 -16.41 3.72 -41.41
N GLN A 116 -16.80 4.04 -40.18
CA GLN A 116 -15.93 4.72 -39.21
C GLN A 116 -14.82 3.79 -38.68
N MET A 117 -15.13 2.51 -38.48
CA MET A 117 -14.13 1.50 -38.14
C MET A 117 -13.15 1.28 -39.29
N ASN A 118 -13.62 1.27 -40.55
CA ASN A 118 -12.77 1.15 -41.73
C ASN A 118 -11.87 2.38 -41.93
N ASP A 119 -12.38 3.60 -41.72
CA ASP A 119 -11.55 4.81 -41.73
C ASP A 119 -10.46 4.73 -40.66
N SER A 120 -10.79 4.33 -39.43
CA SER A 120 -9.82 4.12 -38.37
C SER A 120 -8.71 3.12 -38.77
N ASN A 121 -9.09 1.98 -39.35
CA ASN A 121 -8.15 0.98 -39.87
C ASN A 121 -7.26 1.56 -40.99
N PHE A 122 -7.84 2.28 -41.93
CA PHE A 122 -7.11 2.92 -43.02
C PHE A 122 -6.10 3.95 -42.50
N MET A 123 -6.54 4.82 -41.58
CA MET A 123 -5.70 5.83 -40.94
C MET A 123 -4.55 5.20 -40.16
N LYS A 124 -4.80 4.08 -39.49
CA LYS A 124 -3.76 3.29 -38.82
C LYS A 124 -2.72 2.77 -39.82
N MET A 125 -3.15 2.24 -40.97
CA MET A 125 -2.23 1.75 -42.01
C MET A 125 -1.34 2.87 -42.56
N ILE A 126 -1.91 4.02 -42.95
CA ILE A 126 -1.13 5.10 -43.56
C ILE A 126 -0.25 5.87 -42.56
N ARG A 127 -0.64 5.91 -41.27
CA ARG A 127 0.13 6.60 -40.21
C ARG A 127 1.14 5.68 -39.52
N MET A 128 1.13 4.38 -39.79
CA MET A 128 1.94 3.39 -39.10
C MET A 128 3.44 3.75 -39.10
N GLY A 129 3.99 4.12 -40.25
CA GLY A 129 5.41 4.46 -40.37
C GLY A 129 5.82 5.60 -39.44
N ARG A 130 5.11 6.73 -39.49
CA ARG A 130 5.39 7.89 -38.62
C ARG A 130 5.24 7.54 -37.14
N HIS A 131 4.20 6.78 -36.79
CA HIS A 131 3.94 6.37 -35.41
C HIS A 131 5.04 5.45 -34.87
N LEU A 132 5.48 4.48 -35.68
CA LEU A 132 6.56 3.57 -35.30
C LEU A 132 7.91 4.31 -35.16
N SER A 133 8.23 5.25 -36.06
CA SER A 133 9.43 6.08 -35.94
C SER A 133 9.47 6.87 -34.63
N ALA A 134 8.38 7.56 -34.29
CA ALA A 134 8.29 8.32 -33.04
C ALA A 134 8.35 7.40 -31.80
N LYS A 135 7.69 6.25 -31.84
CA LYS A 135 7.77 5.27 -30.75
C LYS A 135 9.17 4.69 -30.58
N TRP A 136 9.89 4.46 -31.67
CA TRP A 136 11.26 3.97 -31.64
C TRP A 136 12.20 4.95 -30.94
N GLU A 137 12.11 6.24 -31.24
CA GLU A 137 12.92 7.27 -30.57
C GLU A 137 12.68 7.29 -29.05
N ASN A 138 11.41 7.24 -28.63
CA ASN A 138 11.04 7.17 -27.22
C ASN A 138 11.56 5.88 -26.56
N ALA A 139 11.40 4.74 -27.24
CA ALA A 139 11.87 3.45 -26.73
C ALA A 139 13.40 3.41 -26.58
N LEU A 140 14.14 4.04 -27.50
CA LEU A 140 15.60 4.13 -27.41
C LEU A 140 16.06 4.97 -26.22
N LEU A 141 15.39 6.09 -25.95
CA LEU A 141 15.68 6.92 -24.78
C LEU A 141 15.38 6.15 -23.47
N ALA A 142 14.20 5.55 -23.37
CA ALA A 142 13.80 4.75 -22.21
C ALA A 142 14.72 3.55 -21.99
N SER A 143 15.14 2.86 -23.06
CA SER A 143 16.08 1.73 -22.98
C SER A 143 17.44 2.15 -22.45
N ARG A 144 17.96 3.32 -22.83
CA ARG A 144 19.23 3.85 -22.29
C ARG A 144 19.13 4.17 -20.81
N GLU A 145 18.01 4.73 -20.36
CA GLU A 145 17.77 5.04 -18.96
C GLU A 145 17.63 3.77 -18.12
N ALA A 146 16.80 2.82 -18.57
CA ALA A 146 16.65 1.52 -17.95
C ALA A 146 17.99 0.75 -17.90
N GLY A 147 18.80 0.83 -18.96
CA GLY A 147 20.14 0.25 -19.02
C GLY A 147 21.08 0.82 -17.96
N ARG A 148 21.13 2.15 -17.79
CA ARG A 148 21.93 2.78 -16.73
C ARG A 148 21.48 2.37 -15.33
N ALA A 149 20.17 2.31 -15.10
CA ALA A 149 19.62 1.87 -13.82
C ALA A 149 19.97 0.40 -13.54
N PHE A 150 19.84 -0.46 -14.55
CA PHE A 150 20.24 -1.86 -14.47
C PHE A 150 21.74 -2.02 -14.21
N ASP A 151 22.59 -1.30 -14.93
CA ASP A 151 24.05 -1.37 -14.76
C ASP A 151 24.48 -0.91 -13.37
N SER A 152 23.85 0.14 -12.84
CA SER A 152 24.09 0.60 -11.46
C SER A 152 23.79 -0.50 -10.46
N LEU A 153 22.62 -1.13 -10.55
CA LEU A 153 22.23 -2.27 -9.70
C LEU A 153 23.14 -3.49 -9.90
N ASN A 154 23.40 -3.85 -11.15
CA ASN A 154 24.13 -5.05 -11.53
C ASN A 154 25.64 -4.96 -11.27
N SER A 155 26.22 -3.75 -11.31
CA SER A 155 27.60 -3.51 -10.87
C SER A 155 27.77 -3.81 -9.39
N GLY A 156 26.66 -3.73 -8.66
CA GLY A 156 26.70 -3.86 -7.22
C GLY A 156 26.69 -5.28 -6.69
N MET A 157 26.21 -6.23 -7.48
CA MET A 157 25.97 -7.60 -7.06
C MET A 157 27.21 -8.50 -7.31
N PRO A 158 27.54 -9.42 -6.39
CA PRO A 158 28.53 -10.47 -6.59
C PRO A 158 28.29 -11.25 -7.89
N GLU A 159 29.37 -11.65 -8.56
CA GLU A 159 29.29 -12.32 -9.86
C GLU A 159 28.56 -13.67 -9.81
N ALA A 160 28.72 -14.43 -8.73
CA ALA A 160 28.03 -15.71 -8.56
C ALA A 160 26.50 -15.54 -8.50
N GLU A 161 26.03 -14.51 -7.78
CA GLU A 161 24.60 -14.21 -7.62
C GLU A 161 23.99 -13.76 -8.94
N ARG A 162 24.71 -12.92 -9.71
CA ARG A 162 24.28 -12.52 -11.06
C ARG A 162 24.07 -13.71 -11.98
N HIS A 163 25.01 -14.66 -12.00
CA HIS A 163 24.88 -15.87 -12.80
C HIS A 163 23.71 -16.74 -12.31
N HIS A 164 23.58 -16.93 -11.01
CA HIS A 164 22.47 -17.68 -10.43
C HIS A 164 21.11 -17.10 -10.82
N TRP A 165 20.95 -15.78 -10.71
CA TRP A 165 19.71 -15.09 -11.05
C TRP A 165 19.41 -15.14 -12.55
N MET A 166 20.44 -14.98 -13.40
CA MET A 166 20.29 -15.15 -14.86
C MET A 166 19.85 -16.56 -15.23
N ASP A 167 20.37 -17.59 -14.56
CA ASP A 167 19.98 -18.97 -14.78
C ASP A 167 18.54 -19.23 -14.32
N MET A 168 18.14 -18.70 -13.15
CA MET A 168 16.75 -18.76 -12.68
C MET A 168 15.79 -18.08 -13.65
N LYS A 169 16.10 -16.86 -14.10
CA LYS A 169 15.31 -16.13 -15.10
C LYS A 169 15.17 -16.94 -16.39
N ARG A 170 16.28 -17.49 -16.90
CA ARG A 170 16.28 -18.27 -18.14
C ARG A 170 15.43 -19.53 -17.99
N ALA A 171 15.57 -20.24 -16.88
CA ALA A 171 14.76 -21.42 -16.57
C ALA A 171 13.27 -21.05 -16.52
N ALA A 172 12.91 -19.99 -15.79
CA ALA A 172 11.53 -19.53 -15.65
C ALA A 172 10.89 -19.20 -17.00
N LEU A 173 11.55 -18.39 -17.83
CA LEU A 173 11.05 -17.99 -19.15
C LEU A 173 10.87 -19.18 -20.09
N ASN A 174 11.76 -20.17 -20.05
CA ASN A 174 11.67 -21.37 -20.90
C ASN A 174 10.49 -22.29 -20.53
N THR A 175 10.12 -22.35 -19.24
CA THR A 175 9.00 -23.20 -18.78
C THR A 175 7.67 -22.46 -18.69
N TRP A 176 7.69 -21.14 -18.67
CA TRP A 176 6.55 -20.28 -18.31
C TRP A 176 5.27 -20.55 -19.10
N VAL A 177 5.37 -20.83 -20.40
CA VAL A 177 4.21 -21.08 -21.27
C VAL A 177 3.44 -22.35 -20.87
N ASP A 178 4.15 -23.35 -20.36
CA ASP A 178 3.55 -24.60 -19.90
C ASP A 178 3.25 -24.59 -18.39
N ASP A 179 4.11 -23.93 -17.61
CA ASP A 179 3.93 -23.72 -16.17
C ASP A 179 4.07 -22.23 -15.79
N PRO A 180 2.92 -21.51 -15.67
CA PRO A 180 2.94 -20.12 -15.24
C PRO A 180 3.58 -19.90 -13.86
N TYR A 181 3.58 -20.89 -12.97
CA TYR A 181 4.14 -20.74 -11.62
C TYR A 181 5.65 -20.52 -11.63
N ALA A 182 6.34 -20.88 -12.71
CA ALA A 182 7.77 -20.63 -12.87
C ALA A 182 8.14 -19.14 -12.76
N MET A 183 7.20 -18.23 -13.08
CA MET A 183 7.40 -16.78 -12.99
C MET A 183 7.25 -16.24 -11.57
N ASP A 184 6.88 -17.05 -10.58
CA ASP A 184 6.74 -16.60 -9.19
C ASP A 184 8.06 -16.15 -8.56
N ILE A 185 9.20 -16.47 -9.20
CA ILE A 185 10.52 -15.94 -8.83
C ILE A 185 10.58 -14.41 -8.88
N PHE A 186 9.74 -13.77 -9.71
CA PHE A 186 9.65 -12.32 -9.84
C PHE A 186 8.72 -11.68 -8.80
N GLN A 187 8.06 -12.46 -7.94
CA GLN A 187 7.23 -11.91 -6.89
C GLN A 187 8.07 -11.40 -5.74
N LEU A 188 7.90 -10.11 -5.43
CA LEU A 188 8.38 -9.53 -4.18
C LEU A 188 7.62 -10.15 -3.02
N LYS A 189 8.27 -11.07 -2.29
CA LYS A 189 7.79 -11.55 -1.00
C LYS A 189 8.09 -10.50 0.06
N THR A 190 7.20 -9.53 0.23
CA THR A 190 7.27 -8.59 1.36
C THR A 190 6.62 -9.24 2.57
N ASN A 191 7.41 -9.51 3.62
CA ASN A 191 6.84 -10.03 4.86
C ASN A 191 6.19 -8.86 5.58
N LYS A 192 4.87 -8.71 5.38
CA LYS A 192 4.11 -7.66 6.06
C LYS A 192 4.40 -7.71 7.56
N ALA A 193 4.90 -6.60 8.11
CA ALA A 193 5.17 -6.48 9.54
C ALA A 193 3.91 -6.84 10.35
N ALA A 194 4.10 -7.52 11.49
CA ALA A 194 2.99 -8.01 12.29
C ALA A 194 2.14 -6.84 12.82
N SER A 195 0.86 -6.84 12.47
CA SER A 195 -0.14 -5.86 12.97
C SER A 195 -0.48 -6.11 14.43
N VAL A 196 -1.13 -5.16 15.11
CA VAL A 196 -1.66 -5.37 16.48
C VAL A 196 -2.51 -6.63 16.54
N ARG A 197 -3.39 -6.85 15.54
CA ARG A 197 -4.25 -8.05 15.48
C ARG A 197 -3.45 -9.35 15.34
N THR A 198 -2.39 -9.33 14.53
CA THR A 198 -1.53 -10.50 14.35
C THR A 198 -0.78 -10.84 15.64
N VAL A 199 -0.27 -9.81 16.32
CA VAL A 199 0.41 -9.95 17.61
C VAL A 199 -0.57 -10.41 18.69
N GLU A 200 -1.75 -9.80 18.79
CA GLU A 200 -2.80 -10.18 19.75
C GLU A 200 -3.22 -11.64 19.57
N MET A 201 -3.45 -12.09 18.32
CA MET A 201 -3.77 -13.49 18.02
C MET A 201 -2.66 -14.45 18.46
N HIS A 202 -1.40 -14.08 18.24
CA HIS A 202 -0.25 -14.86 18.65
C HIS A 202 -0.15 -14.96 20.19
N LEU A 203 -0.30 -13.83 20.87
CA LEU A 203 -0.27 -13.73 22.34
C LEU A 203 -1.40 -14.52 22.99
N LEU A 204 -2.62 -14.43 22.48
CA LEU A 204 -3.75 -15.22 22.96
C LEU A 204 -3.52 -16.73 22.80
N GLY A 205 -2.89 -17.16 21.70
CA GLY A 205 -2.52 -18.55 21.46
C GLY A 205 -1.47 -19.08 22.44
N GLN A 206 -0.47 -18.26 22.78
CA GLN A 206 0.56 -18.62 23.78
C GLN A 206 0.01 -18.64 25.21
N HIS A 207 -0.82 -17.65 25.56
CA HIS A 207 -1.40 -17.53 26.91
C HIS A 207 -2.50 -18.54 27.21
N ALA A 208 -3.09 -19.20 26.20
CA ALA A 208 -4.04 -20.29 26.42
C ALA A 208 -3.44 -21.48 27.19
N SER A 209 -2.11 -21.56 27.29
CA SER A 209 -1.36 -22.63 27.98
C SER A 209 -0.62 -22.19 29.25
N SER A 210 -0.66 -20.91 29.64
CA SER A 210 0.05 -20.38 30.81
C SER A 210 -0.87 -20.18 32.01
N VAL A 211 -0.39 -20.49 33.22
CA VAL A 211 -1.14 -20.43 34.49
C VAL A 211 -0.91 -19.10 35.24
N GLU A 212 0.10 -18.30 34.84
CA GLU A 212 0.64 -17.21 35.66
C GLU A 212 -0.08 -15.85 35.51
N THR A 213 -0.87 -15.64 34.44
CA THR A 213 -1.57 -14.38 34.19
C THR A 213 -3.08 -14.55 34.15
N PRO A 214 -3.88 -13.62 34.71
CA PRO A 214 -5.35 -13.69 34.61
C PRO A 214 -5.84 -13.81 33.16
N GLN A 215 -6.81 -14.69 32.94
CA GLN A 215 -7.41 -14.86 31.61
C GLN A 215 -8.01 -13.53 31.13
N GLY A 216 -7.72 -13.13 29.89
CA GLY A 216 -8.20 -11.88 29.31
C GLY A 216 -7.23 -10.69 29.41
N THR A 217 -6.07 -10.84 30.07
CA THR A 217 -5.06 -9.77 30.22
C THR A 217 -4.64 -9.14 28.88
N VAL A 218 -4.36 -9.97 27.86
CA VAL A 218 -3.95 -9.50 26.53
C VAL A 218 -5.05 -8.65 25.87
N MET A 219 -6.30 -9.11 25.94
CA MET A 219 -7.46 -8.40 25.38
C MET A 219 -7.72 -7.09 26.11
N TRP A 220 -7.55 -7.08 27.45
CA TRP A 220 -7.64 -5.87 28.25
C TRP A 220 -6.57 -4.84 27.86
N LEU A 221 -5.30 -5.26 27.73
CA LEU A 221 -4.22 -4.38 27.25
C LEU A 221 -4.49 -3.83 25.84
N ALA A 222 -4.92 -4.69 24.91
CA ALA A 222 -5.29 -4.28 23.55
C ALA A 222 -6.44 -3.25 23.55
N GLN A 223 -7.45 -3.45 24.39
CA GLN A 223 -8.53 -2.49 24.60
C GLN A 223 -8.00 -1.15 25.13
N GLY A 224 -7.08 -1.16 26.10
CA GLY A 224 -6.44 0.05 26.61
C GLY A 224 -5.67 0.83 25.53
N LEU A 225 -4.98 0.14 24.62
CA LEU A 225 -4.33 0.74 23.46
C LEU A 225 -5.37 1.38 22.51
N ALA A 226 -6.46 0.68 22.20
CA ALA A 226 -7.53 1.17 21.33
C ALA A 226 -8.25 2.40 21.93
N ILE A 227 -8.44 2.45 23.25
CA ILE A 227 -8.99 3.61 23.95
C ILE A 227 -8.04 4.81 23.84
N LYS A 228 -6.72 4.63 24.05
CA LYS A 228 -5.73 5.71 23.87
C LYS A 228 -5.72 6.26 22.45
N GLU A 229 -5.83 5.41 21.44
CA GLU A 229 -5.99 5.85 20.05
C GLU A 229 -7.28 6.63 19.82
N SER A 230 -8.41 6.11 20.31
CA SER A 230 -9.71 6.76 20.20
C SER A 230 -9.71 8.14 20.86
N ALA A 231 -9.02 8.29 22.00
CA ALA A 231 -8.84 9.58 22.66
C ALA A 231 -8.09 10.59 21.77
N ILE A 232 -7.01 10.18 21.09
CA ILE A 232 -6.27 11.04 20.17
C ILE A 232 -7.17 11.49 19.01
N HIS A 233 -7.98 10.58 18.45
CA HIS A 233 -8.91 10.90 17.37
C HIS A 233 -9.97 11.91 17.81
N VAL A 234 -10.60 11.69 18.96
CA VAL A 234 -11.65 12.58 19.49
C VAL A 234 -11.09 13.95 19.86
N MET A 235 -9.90 14.02 20.45
CA MET A 235 -9.25 15.29 20.78
C MET A 235 -8.87 16.09 19.53
N LYS A 236 -8.39 15.41 18.48
CA LYS A 236 -8.15 16.02 17.17
C LYS A 236 -9.42 16.53 16.53
N ASP A 237 -10.49 15.73 16.56
CA ASP A 237 -11.81 16.13 16.03
C ASP A 237 -12.33 17.37 16.77
N LYS A 238 -12.21 17.41 18.10
CA LYS A 238 -12.56 18.56 18.93
C LYS A 238 -11.78 19.81 18.52
N ARG A 239 -10.46 19.70 18.32
CA ARG A 239 -9.61 20.84 17.88
C ARG A 239 -9.91 21.29 16.45
N SER A 240 -10.36 20.39 15.58
CA SER A 240 -10.70 20.71 14.18
C SER A 240 -12.09 21.34 14.01
N LEU A 241 -12.93 21.33 15.04
CA LEU A 241 -14.24 21.98 15.01
C LEU A 241 -14.07 23.51 14.97
N LYS A 242 -14.53 24.11 13.88
CA LYS A 242 -14.61 25.57 13.76
C LYS A 242 -15.79 26.12 14.55
N SER A 243 -15.75 27.40 14.90
CA SER A 243 -16.87 28.12 15.52
C SER A 243 -18.17 28.02 14.71
N THR A 244 -18.06 27.89 13.39
CA THR A 244 -19.15 27.73 12.42
C THR A 244 -19.64 26.29 12.22
N ALA A 245 -19.16 25.32 13.01
CA ALA A 245 -19.56 23.92 12.89
C ALA A 245 -21.06 23.71 13.16
N THR A 246 -21.68 22.79 12.43
CA THR A 246 -23.11 22.49 12.58
C THR A 246 -23.41 21.75 13.88
N ASP A 247 -24.64 21.84 14.37
CA ASP A 247 -25.06 21.12 15.57
C ASP A 247 -24.92 19.60 15.42
N ILE A 248 -25.09 19.08 14.20
CA ILE A 248 -24.85 17.66 13.89
C ILE A 248 -23.38 17.30 14.09
N GLN A 249 -22.44 18.13 13.63
CA GLN A 249 -21.00 17.90 13.81
C GLN A 249 -20.60 18.00 15.28
N LYS A 250 -21.10 18.99 16.00
CA LYS A 250 -20.88 19.16 17.45
C LYS A 250 -21.41 17.95 18.23
N LEU A 251 -22.65 17.54 17.96
CA LEU A 251 -23.27 16.37 18.59
C LEU A 251 -22.50 15.08 18.30
N ALA A 252 -21.96 14.92 17.09
CA ALA A 252 -21.14 13.75 16.74
C ALA A 252 -19.83 13.67 17.53
N VAL A 253 -19.20 14.81 17.85
CA VAL A 253 -18.00 14.84 18.73
C VAL A 253 -18.40 14.58 20.17
N ILE A 254 -19.46 15.21 20.68
CA ILE A 254 -19.96 14.98 22.06
C ILE A 254 -20.30 13.50 22.28
N ARG A 255 -21.04 12.87 21.36
CA ARG A 255 -21.38 11.44 21.46
C ARG A 255 -20.17 10.50 21.41
N ARG A 256 -19.07 10.93 20.79
CA ARG A 256 -17.82 10.16 20.77
C ARG A 256 -17.02 10.37 22.06
N MET A 257 -17.04 11.58 22.62
CA MET A 257 -16.49 11.86 23.94
C MET A 257 -17.21 11.06 25.04
N ASP A 258 -18.54 11.05 25.03
CA ASP A 258 -19.35 10.31 26.02
C ASP A 258 -19.05 8.81 26.00
N ARG A 259 -18.99 8.22 24.79
CA ARG A 259 -18.57 6.82 24.61
C ARG A 259 -17.16 6.56 25.12
N LEU A 260 -16.20 7.44 24.79
CA LEU A 260 -14.82 7.33 25.25
C LEU A 260 -14.73 7.35 26.78
N ILE A 261 -15.48 8.23 27.43
CA ILE A 261 -15.53 8.31 28.91
C ILE A 261 -16.10 7.01 29.48
N SER A 262 -17.19 6.50 28.91
CA SER A 262 -17.77 5.21 29.33
C SER A 262 -16.78 4.06 29.20
N ASP A 263 -16.03 4.01 28.09
CA ASP A 263 -15.02 2.97 27.85
C ASP A 263 -13.82 3.11 28.81
N ILE A 264 -13.41 4.34 29.12
CA ILE A 264 -12.37 4.62 30.13
C ILE A 264 -12.82 4.19 31.52
N SER A 265 -14.05 4.51 31.93
CA SER A 265 -14.56 4.10 33.24
C SER A 265 -14.57 2.58 33.37
N LYS A 266 -15.10 1.86 32.37
CA LYS A 266 -15.08 0.39 32.34
C LYS A 266 -13.66 -0.17 32.37
N PHE A 267 -12.73 0.49 31.69
CA PHE A 267 -11.33 0.09 31.69
C PHE A 267 -10.70 0.24 33.08
N ILE A 268 -10.94 1.38 33.75
CA ILE A 268 -10.46 1.68 35.10
C ILE A 268 -11.05 0.72 36.13
N ASP A 269 -12.36 0.43 36.05
CA ASP A 269 -13.03 -0.52 36.95
C ASP A 269 -12.41 -1.93 36.87
N ALA A 270 -11.83 -2.29 35.72
CA ALA A 270 -11.17 -3.58 35.51
C ALA A 270 -9.69 -3.60 35.95
N VAL A 271 -9.06 -2.46 36.27
CA VAL A 271 -7.62 -2.38 36.60
C VAL A 271 -7.26 -3.24 37.79
N THR A 272 -8.06 -3.19 38.86
CA THR A 272 -7.79 -3.94 40.09
C THR A 272 -7.75 -5.46 39.85
N ALA A 273 -8.50 -5.95 38.87
CA ALA A 273 -8.54 -7.37 38.52
C ALA A 273 -7.27 -7.85 37.80
N TYR A 274 -6.57 -6.96 37.06
CA TYR A 274 -5.40 -7.32 36.26
C TYR A 274 -4.07 -6.82 36.83
N MET A 275 -4.06 -5.69 37.55
CA MET A 275 -2.86 -5.06 38.10
C MET A 275 -2.77 -5.11 39.64
N GLY A 276 -3.81 -5.59 40.32
CA GLY A 276 -3.87 -5.65 41.79
C GLY A 276 -4.18 -4.30 42.45
N SER A 277 -4.43 -4.32 43.77
CA SER A 277 -4.82 -3.15 44.58
C SER A 277 -3.66 -2.18 44.90
N THR A 278 -2.43 -2.48 44.47
CA THR A 278 -1.22 -1.72 44.83
C THR A 278 -1.05 -0.37 44.12
N ILE A 279 -1.98 0.04 43.26
CA ILE A 279 -1.89 1.30 42.48
C ILE A 279 -2.50 2.51 43.23
N GLU A 280 -3.11 2.31 44.41
CA GLU A 280 -3.83 3.38 45.12
C GLU A 280 -2.94 4.54 45.64
N ASP A 281 -1.60 4.39 45.70
CA ASP A 281 -0.70 5.35 46.39
C ASP A 281 0.25 6.18 45.48
N HIS A 282 0.08 6.18 44.16
CA HIS A 282 0.91 6.99 43.25
C HIS A 282 0.14 8.13 42.58
N ASN A 283 -0.55 8.94 43.38
CA ASN A 283 -1.08 10.26 42.96
C ASN A 283 -0.02 11.39 43.01
N ASN A 284 1.28 11.09 43.13
CA ASN A 284 2.30 12.12 43.34
C ASN A 284 3.64 11.87 42.64
N MET A 285 3.60 11.52 41.36
CA MET A 285 4.74 11.76 40.45
C MET A 285 4.23 12.44 39.19
N THR A 286 4.50 13.74 39.13
CA THR A 286 4.41 14.65 37.97
C THR A 286 3.72 14.05 36.75
N ALA A 287 2.42 14.35 36.58
CA ALA A 287 1.91 14.51 35.22
C ALA A 287 2.91 15.45 34.52
N ASP A 288 3.60 14.94 33.51
CA ASP A 288 4.61 15.72 32.79
C ASP A 288 3.97 17.04 32.36
N GLU A 289 4.30 18.16 33.01
CA GLU A 289 3.96 19.51 32.54
C GLU A 289 4.47 19.74 31.10
N ALA A 290 5.38 18.88 30.64
CA ALA A 290 5.83 18.80 29.26
C ALA A 290 4.76 18.25 28.28
N GLU A 291 3.83 17.38 28.71
CA GLU A 291 2.69 16.96 27.87
C GLU A 291 1.74 18.14 27.63
N SER A 292 1.50 18.98 28.63
CA SER A 292 0.77 20.24 28.47
C SER A 292 1.52 21.25 27.60
N LYS A 293 2.85 21.39 27.73
CA LYS A 293 3.62 22.39 26.96
C LYS A 293 3.66 22.16 25.44
N TRP A 294 3.71 20.91 24.97
CA TRP A 294 3.61 20.63 23.52
C TRP A 294 2.17 20.67 23.01
N GLU A 295 1.17 20.48 23.89
CA GLU A 295 -0.23 20.68 23.58
C GLU A 295 -0.64 22.18 23.58
N GLU A 296 0.05 23.03 24.35
CA GLU A 296 -0.18 24.48 24.47
C GLU A 296 0.54 25.32 23.39
N GLN A 297 1.67 24.86 22.84
CA GLN A 297 2.42 25.65 21.84
C GLN A 297 1.76 25.74 20.45
N ASN A 298 0.65 25.03 20.22
CA ASN A 298 -0.19 25.18 19.02
C ASN A 298 -1.55 25.83 19.34
N ASN A 299 -1.64 26.61 20.42
CA ASN A 299 -2.81 27.44 20.70
C ASN A 299 -2.95 28.52 19.63
N ASP A 300 -3.89 28.32 18.71
CA ASP A 300 -4.57 29.44 18.06
C ASP A 300 -5.31 30.21 19.17
N PRO A 301 -5.03 31.50 19.41
CA PRO A 301 -5.62 32.29 20.49
C PRO A 301 -7.14 32.48 20.43
N HIS A 302 -7.85 31.83 19.49
CA HIS A 302 -9.25 32.12 19.15
C HIS A 302 -10.22 30.93 19.21
N SER A 303 -9.89 29.84 19.92
CA SER A 303 -10.83 28.72 20.11
C SER A 303 -11.79 28.94 21.29
N ASP A 304 -12.63 29.98 21.19
CA ASP A 304 -13.82 30.13 22.03
C ASP A 304 -14.94 29.19 21.52
N LEU A 305 -14.81 27.88 21.78
CA LEU A 305 -15.93 26.95 21.64
C LEU A 305 -16.51 26.60 23.02
N PRO A 306 -17.83 26.72 23.23
CA PRO A 306 -18.48 26.33 24.48
C PRO A 306 -18.75 24.83 24.49
N LEU A 307 -17.71 24.01 24.34
CA LEU A 307 -17.77 22.58 24.63
C LEU A 307 -17.14 22.37 26.00
N PRO A 308 -17.81 21.65 26.94
CA PRO A 308 -17.29 21.46 28.28
C PRO A 308 -15.85 20.93 28.23
N PHE A 309 -14.99 21.53 29.06
CA PHE A 309 -13.65 21.03 29.28
C PHE A 309 -13.78 19.71 30.05
N ILE A 310 -13.64 18.60 29.33
CA ILE A 310 -13.61 17.27 29.92
C ILE A 310 -12.16 16.82 29.93
N HIS A 311 -11.60 16.71 31.13
CA HIS A 311 -10.28 16.13 31.33
C HIS A 311 -10.37 14.62 31.07
N ILE A 312 -9.61 14.12 30.09
CA ILE A 312 -9.51 12.68 29.83
C ILE A 312 -8.48 12.14 30.83
N PRO A 313 -8.87 11.29 31.80
CA PRO A 313 -7.91 10.77 32.77
C PRO A 313 -6.86 9.90 32.10
N ALA A 314 -5.63 9.91 32.62
CA ALA A 314 -4.56 9.06 32.13
C ALA A 314 -4.94 7.59 32.32
N LEU A 315 -4.88 6.78 31.26
CA LEU A 315 -5.15 5.35 31.37
C LEU A 315 -3.99 4.64 32.08
N PRO A 316 -4.26 3.89 33.17
CA PRO A 316 -3.25 3.09 33.86
C PRO A 316 -2.89 1.88 32.99
N LEU A 317 -1.79 2.02 32.25
CA LEU A 317 -1.13 0.93 31.53
C LEU A 317 0.26 0.70 32.13
N PRO A 318 0.85 -0.49 31.97
CA PRO A 318 2.21 -0.75 32.44
C PRO A 318 3.22 0.31 32.00
N SER A 319 3.11 0.83 30.77
CA SER A 319 3.96 1.89 30.23
C SER A 319 3.86 3.23 30.96
N TRP A 320 2.79 3.46 31.72
CA TRP A 320 2.61 4.66 32.54
C TRP A 320 3.36 4.54 33.87
N LEU A 321 3.39 3.34 34.45
CA LEU A 321 4.18 3.06 35.66
C LEU A 321 5.68 3.04 35.36
N GLY A 322 6.04 2.58 34.16
CA GLY A 322 7.41 2.38 33.71
C GLY A 322 8.02 1.07 34.23
N HIS A 323 8.98 0.53 33.48
CA HIS A 323 9.53 -0.82 33.70
C HIS A 323 10.01 -1.06 35.14
N ARG A 324 10.71 -0.08 35.73
CA ARG A 324 11.22 -0.17 37.11
C ARG A 324 10.13 -0.31 38.16
N ASN A 325 8.99 0.33 37.97
CA ASN A 325 7.88 0.22 38.92
C ASN A 325 7.05 -1.03 38.63
N CYS A 326 6.91 -1.44 37.36
CA CYS A 326 6.34 -2.74 37.01
C CYS A 326 7.08 -3.88 37.71
N ASN A 327 8.42 -3.87 37.70
CA ASN A 327 9.23 -4.90 38.38
C ASN A 327 9.04 -4.90 39.90
N LYS A 328 8.87 -3.72 40.53
CA LYS A 328 8.60 -3.62 41.98
C LYS A 328 7.25 -4.19 42.37
N HIS A 329 6.27 -4.14 41.47
CA HIS A 329 4.90 -4.60 41.72
C HIS A 329 4.61 -5.99 41.11
N GLY A 330 5.61 -6.68 40.55
CA GLY A 330 5.42 -7.99 39.90
C GLY A 330 4.58 -7.94 38.63
N LEU A 331 4.63 -6.81 37.90
CA LEU A 331 3.90 -6.56 36.64
C LEU A 331 4.83 -6.62 35.41
N ASP A 332 5.96 -7.30 35.53
CA ASP A 332 6.95 -7.50 34.47
C ASP A 332 6.36 -8.25 33.27
N ALA A 333 5.64 -9.35 33.51
CA ALA A 333 4.95 -10.09 32.46
C ALA A 333 3.90 -9.23 31.72
N LEU A 334 3.20 -8.32 32.42
CA LEU A 334 2.25 -7.40 31.79
C LEU A 334 2.96 -6.32 30.96
N ALA A 335 4.11 -5.83 31.44
CA ALA A 335 4.93 -4.87 30.71
C ALA A 335 5.45 -5.45 29.39
N ASP A 336 5.87 -6.71 29.40
CA ASP A 336 6.33 -7.42 28.18
C ASP A 336 5.19 -7.64 27.17
N LEU A 337 4.00 -8.00 27.65
CA LEU A 337 2.82 -8.13 26.80
C LEU A 337 2.41 -6.79 26.17
N GLU A 338 2.44 -5.71 26.95
CA GLU A 338 2.21 -4.38 26.40
C GLU A 338 3.27 -4.04 25.35
N LEU A 339 4.56 -4.30 25.62
CA LEU A 339 5.63 -4.01 24.68
C LEU A 339 5.42 -4.71 23.33
N GLN A 340 5.00 -5.98 23.33
CA GLN A 340 4.69 -6.70 22.10
C GLN A 340 3.51 -6.06 21.35
N LEU A 341 2.44 -5.70 22.04
CA LEU A 341 1.30 -5.00 21.42
C LEU A 341 1.70 -3.62 20.87
N ARG A 342 2.62 -2.90 21.54
CA ARG A 342 3.19 -1.63 21.07
C ARG A 342 4.00 -1.81 19.78
N ILE A 343 4.71 -2.93 19.61
CA ILE A 343 5.40 -3.25 18.35
C ILE A 343 4.38 -3.37 17.20
N GLY A 344 3.27 -4.08 17.44
CA GLY A 344 2.17 -4.16 16.47
C GLY A 344 1.58 -2.78 16.14
N GLN A 345 1.38 -1.95 17.17
CA GLN A 345 0.83 -0.59 17.02
C GLN A 345 1.77 0.32 16.23
N ALA A 346 3.08 0.22 16.47
CA ALA A 346 4.09 0.95 15.72
C ALA A 346 4.08 0.57 14.23
N ASN A 347 3.95 -0.73 13.91
CA ASN A 347 3.85 -1.20 12.53
C ASN A 347 2.59 -0.69 11.82
N ASP A 348 1.42 -0.81 12.46
CA ASP A 348 0.15 -0.36 11.87
C ASP A 348 0.11 1.16 11.66
N THR A 349 0.68 1.93 12.59
CA THR A 349 0.73 3.39 12.50
C THR A 349 1.72 3.86 11.43
N LEU A 350 2.91 3.26 11.34
CA LEU A 350 3.87 3.56 10.27
C LEU A 350 3.32 3.20 8.89
N GLN A 351 2.62 2.06 8.77
CA GLN A 351 1.98 1.69 7.52
C GLN A 351 0.86 2.66 7.13
N SER A 352 0.11 3.15 8.11
CA SER A 352 -0.92 4.17 7.90
C SER A 352 -0.30 5.52 7.48
N ILE A 353 0.86 5.89 8.05
CA ILE A 353 1.66 7.05 7.63
C ILE A 353 2.13 6.89 6.18
N HIS A 354 2.65 5.71 5.80
CA HIS A 354 3.02 5.40 4.42
C HIS A 354 1.88 5.64 3.44
N PHE A 355 0.73 5.01 3.68
CA PHE A 355 -0.42 5.14 2.79
C PHE A 355 -0.94 6.57 2.71
N THR A 356 -0.98 7.28 3.84
CA THR A 356 -1.46 8.68 3.86
C THR A 356 -0.50 9.62 3.11
N LEU A 357 0.81 9.40 3.22
CA LEU A 357 1.81 10.16 2.46
C LEU A 357 1.74 9.85 0.96
N ALA A 358 1.57 8.58 0.59
CA ALA A 358 1.39 8.18 -0.80
C ALA A 358 0.11 8.80 -1.41
N ASP A 359 -1.02 8.74 -0.69
CA ASP A 359 -2.26 9.40 -1.10
C ASP A 359 -2.09 10.91 -1.26
N LYS A 360 -1.42 11.57 -0.31
CA LYS A 360 -1.08 13.00 -0.41
C LYS A 360 -0.24 13.31 -1.64
N ALA A 361 0.72 12.45 -1.98
CA ALA A 361 1.57 12.60 -3.14
C ALA A 361 0.73 12.48 -4.44
N VAL A 362 -0.11 11.44 -4.54
CA VAL A 362 -0.99 11.23 -5.70
C VAL A 362 -1.95 12.40 -5.88
N LEU A 363 -2.59 12.88 -4.81
CA LEU A 363 -3.45 14.08 -4.84
C LEU A 363 -2.70 15.31 -5.35
N PHE A 364 -1.42 15.46 -4.99
CA PHE A 364 -0.61 16.57 -5.48
C PHE A 364 -0.38 16.48 -6.99
N CYS A 365 0.03 15.31 -7.48
CA CYS A 365 0.32 15.11 -8.91
C CYS A 365 -0.94 15.13 -9.79
N THR A 366 -2.05 14.58 -9.32
CA THR A 366 -3.26 14.39 -10.13
C THR A 366 -4.23 15.57 -10.02
N GLU A 367 -4.36 16.20 -8.87
CA GLU A 367 -5.34 17.26 -8.67
C GLU A 367 -4.70 18.63 -8.53
N VAL A 368 -3.64 18.77 -7.72
CA VAL A 368 -3.04 20.10 -7.45
C VAL A 368 -2.34 20.62 -8.70
N CYS A 369 -1.54 19.79 -9.37
CA CYS A 369 -0.85 20.17 -10.59
C CYS A 369 -1.79 20.44 -11.77
N LEU A 370 -2.98 19.82 -11.79
CA LEU A 370 -3.96 19.95 -12.88
C LEU A 370 -5.03 21.03 -12.60
N ALA A 371 -5.05 21.62 -11.40
CA ALA A 371 -6.03 22.64 -11.03
C ALA A 371 -5.79 23.93 -11.82
N SER A 372 -6.69 24.22 -12.77
CA SER A 372 -6.55 25.35 -13.69
C SER A 372 -7.21 26.65 -13.21
N ASN A 373 -8.10 26.59 -12.21
CA ASN A 373 -8.85 27.73 -11.72
C ASN A 373 -8.85 27.82 -10.18
N GLN A 374 -9.11 29.02 -9.66
CA GLN A 374 -9.00 29.32 -8.23
C GLN A 374 -9.94 28.46 -7.36
N SER A 375 -11.17 28.18 -7.82
CA SER A 375 -12.13 27.38 -7.05
C SER A 375 -11.76 25.90 -7.00
N ALA A 376 -11.25 25.33 -8.10
CA ALA A 376 -10.67 23.99 -8.15
C ALA A 376 -9.45 23.91 -7.23
N ASN A 377 -8.55 24.90 -7.29
CA ASN A 377 -7.36 24.95 -6.45
C ASN A 377 -7.72 24.95 -4.96
N THR A 378 -8.65 25.81 -4.53
CA THR A 378 -9.13 25.83 -3.13
C THR A 378 -9.75 24.51 -2.69
N ARG A 379 -10.53 23.84 -3.55
CA ARG A 379 -11.12 22.52 -3.23
C ARG A 379 -10.05 21.45 -3.07
N THR A 380 -9.06 21.42 -3.96
CA THR A 380 -7.96 20.46 -3.90
C THR A 380 -7.09 20.68 -2.66
N TRP A 381 -6.75 21.93 -2.33
CA TRP A 381 -6.05 22.24 -1.06
C TRP A 381 -6.88 21.86 0.17
N GLY A 382 -8.22 21.95 0.09
CA GLY A 382 -9.12 21.41 1.11
C GLY A 382 -8.95 19.90 1.32
N LYS A 383 -8.80 19.11 0.25
CA LYS A 383 -8.51 17.67 0.33
C LYS A 383 -7.13 17.40 0.91
N VAL A 384 -6.11 18.13 0.47
CA VAL A 384 -4.74 18.02 1.02
C VAL A 384 -4.74 18.29 2.52
N HIS A 385 -5.48 19.30 2.99
CA HIS A 385 -5.60 19.61 4.42
C HIS A 385 -6.31 18.49 5.22
N GLN A 386 -7.30 17.82 4.62
CA GLN A 386 -7.94 16.66 5.24
C GLN A 386 -6.94 15.50 5.40
N VAL A 387 -6.15 15.23 4.36
CA VAL A 387 -5.09 14.21 4.39
C VAL A 387 -4.03 14.56 5.44
N ASP A 388 -3.63 15.83 5.54
CA ASP A 388 -2.70 16.30 6.59
C ASP A 388 -3.26 16.15 7.99
N THR A 389 -4.56 16.37 8.16
CA THR A 389 -5.24 16.16 9.45
C THR A 389 -5.18 14.68 9.86
N VAL A 390 -5.38 13.76 8.91
CA VAL A 390 -5.27 12.31 9.11
C VAL A 390 -3.82 11.91 9.40
N LEU A 391 -2.87 12.37 8.58
CA LEU A 391 -1.43 12.11 8.76
C LEU A 391 -0.98 12.50 10.17
N SER A 392 -1.34 13.72 10.59
CA SER A 392 -0.97 14.24 11.89
C SER A 392 -1.58 13.42 13.05
N ARG A 393 -2.68 12.68 12.86
CA ARG A 393 -3.22 11.74 13.88
C ARG A 393 -2.29 10.53 14.02
N HIS A 394 -1.95 9.88 12.91
CA HIS A 394 -1.07 8.72 12.92
C HIS A 394 0.31 9.05 13.47
N VAL A 395 0.85 10.23 13.15
CA VAL A 395 2.12 10.76 13.71
C VAL A 395 2.05 10.87 15.23
N GLN A 396 0.95 11.40 15.78
CA GLN A 396 0.79 11.51 17.23
C GLN A 396 0.68 10.15 17.91
N ILE A 397 -0.05 9.21 17.31
CA ILE A 397 -0.16 7.83 17.83
C ILE A 397 1.23 7.18 17.85
N TYR A 398 1.98 7.28 16.75
CA TYR A 398 3.34 6.74 16.67
C TYR A 398 4.28 7.36 17.73
N ARG A 399 4.27 8.69 17.88
CA ARG A 399 5.08 9.39 18.89
C ARG A 399 4.72 8.95 20.31
N LYS A 400 3.44 8.79 20.64
CA LYS A 400 2.99 8.28 21.95
C LYS A 400 3.34 6.80 22.16
N CYS A 401 3.21 5.97 21.12
CA CYS A 401 3.62 4.57 21.13
C CYS A 401 5.12 4.44 21.42
N ARG A 402 5.96 5.21 20.72
CA ARG A 402 7.41 5.20 20.94
C ARG A 402 7.79 5.66 22.35
N LYS A 403 7.13 6.69 22.89
CA LYS A 403 7.34 7.10 24.29
C LYS A 403 7.01 5.97 25.28
N ALA A 404 5.91 5.26 25.05
CA ALA A 404 5.53 4.09 25.85
C ALA A 404 6.58 2.97 25.76
N MET A 405 7.13 2.69 24.56
CA MET A 405 8.20 1.71 24.39
C MET A 405 9.48 2.11 25.15
N VAL A 406 9.82 3.41 25.19
CA VAL A 406 10.96 3.91 25.99
C VAL A 406 10.70 3.74 27.49
N ALA A 407 9.48 4.02 27.96
CA ALA A 407 9.11 3.85 29.38
C ALA A 407 9.12 2.38 29.83
N LEU A 408 8.88 1.45 28.90
CA LEU A 408 8.97 0.00 29.10
C LEU A 408 10.41 -0.54 28.96
N GLU A 409 11.42 0.32 28.81
CA GLU A 409 12.84 -0.06 28.63
C GLU A 409 13.06 -1.05 27.45
N ALA A 410 12.38 -0.79 26.31
CA ALA A 410 12.55 -1.59 25.10
C ALA A 410 14.03 -1.70 24.67
N ASP A 411 14.40 -2.88 24.15
CA ASP A 411 15.78 -3.18 23.74
C ASP A 411 16.33 -2.17 22.73
N LYS A 412 17.64 -1.94 22.78
CA LYS A 412 18.36 -1.01 21.89
C LYS A 412 18.14 -1.35 20.42
N VAL A 413 18.10 -2.65 20.08
CA VAL A 413 17.83 -3.11 18.70
C VAL A 413 16.44 -2.68 18.23
N LEU A 414 15.42 -2.77 19.10
CA LEU A 414 14.07 -2.30 18.78
C LEU A 414 14.02 -0.78 18.65
N MET A 415 14.76 -0.05 19.47
CA MET A 415 14.79 1.41 19.43
C MET A 415 15.58 1.98 18.25
N GLU A 416 16.55 1.23 17.71
CA GLU A 416 17.21 1.54 16.43
C GLU A 416 16.28 1.31 15.23
N ARG A 417 15.38 0.32 15.32
CA ARG A 417 14.35 0.07 14.31
C ARG A 417 13.26 1.15 14.33
N TYR A 418 12.74 1.50 15.51
CA TYR A 418 11.67 2.49 15.67
C TYR A 418 12.24 3.86 16.06
N LYS A 419 12.71 4.60 15.05
CA LYS A 419 13.39 5.89 15.23
C LYS A 419 12.41 7.04 15.58
N PRO A 420 12.88 8.12 16.20
CA PRO A 420 12.07 9.31 16.39
C PRO A 420 11.60 9.87 15.04
N LEU A 421 10.31 10.18 14.93
CA LEU A 421 9.71 10.73 13.71
C LEU A 421 9.75 12.26 13.75
N VAL A 422 10.61 12.86 12.93
CA VAL A 422 10.77 14.32 12.80
C VAL A 422 9.93 14.88 11.67
N ASP A 423 9.61 16.17 11.70
CA ASP A 423 8.74 16.77 10.68
C ASP A 423 9.36 16.78 9.27
N GLN A 424 10.68 16.65 9.17
CA GLN A 424 11.37 16.46 7.89
C GLN A 424 11.02 15.12 7.23
N ASP A 425 10.77 14.09 8.04
CA ASP A 425 10.40 12.74 7.56
C ASP A 425 8.99 12.71 6.93
N LEU A 426 8.19 13.74 7.17
CA LEU A 426 6.80 13.87 6.70
C LEU A 426 6.66 14.68 5.40
N LYS A 427 7.78 15.13 4.83
CA LYS A 427 7.77 15.88 3.58
C LYS A 427 7.41 14.95 2.42
N VAL A 428 6.37 15.35 1.69
CA VAL A 428 5.93 14.64 0.48
C VAL A 428 6.95 14.92 -0.62
N THR A 429 7.60 13.87 -1.10
CA THR A 429 8.47 13.95 -2.27
C THR A 429 7.69 13.43 -3.47
N THR A 430 7.70 14.14 -4.60
CA THR A 430 7.06 13.70 -5.85
C THR A 430 7.65 12.40 -6.39
N ALA A 431 8.85 12.01 -5.92
CA ALA A 431 9.43 10.68 -6.11
C ALA A 431 8.51 9.53 -5.65
N ILE A 432 7.62 9.76 -4.68
CA ILE A 432 6.66 8.75 -4.19
C ILE A 432 5.56 8.48 -5.24
N CYS A 433 5.31 9.44 -6.15
CA CYS A 433 4.31 9.31 -7.22
C CYS A 433 4.82 8.64 -8.49
N ASP A 434 6.13 8.46 -8.61
CA ASP A 434 6.74 7.80 -9.76
C ASP A 434 7.20 6.40 -9.36
N PRO A 435 6.32 5.37 -9.48
CA PRO A 435 6.69 3.99 -9.17
C PRO A 435 7.82 3.45 -10.07
N ASN A 436 8.20 4.18 -11.13
CA ASN A 436 9.29 3.83 -12.04
C ASN A 436 10.53 4.75 -11.90
N GLY A 437 10.54 5.67 -10.93
CA GLY A 437 11.69 6.54 -10.68
C GLY A 437 12.93 5.71 -10.30
N SER A 438 14.11 6.12 -10.78
CA SER A 438 15.37 5.40 -10.46
C SER A 438 15.60 5.25 -8.94
N VAL A 439 16.38 4.23 -8.55
CA VAL A 439 16.80 3.93 -7.17
C VAL A 439 17.39 5.16 -6.44
N HIS A 440 17.98 6.11 -7.17
CA HIS A 440 18.48 7.37 -6.60
C HIS A 440 17.38 8.26 -6.00
N HIS A 441 16.12 8.12 -6.42
CA HIS A 441 14.99 8.85 -5.85
C HIS A 441 14.59 8.33 -4.46
N MET A 442 14.98 7.12 -4.08
CA MET A 442 14.70 6.55 -2.76
C MET A 442 15.65 7.07 -1.66
N GLN A 443 16.80 7.65 -2.02
CA GLN A 443 17.80 8.17 -1.06
C GLN A 443 17.28 9.37 -0.24
N ASN A 444 16.26 10.07 -0.75
CA ASN A 444 15.62 11.19 -0.06
C ASN A 444 14.38 10.79 0.74
N LEU A 445 14.03 9.50 0.78
CA LEU A 445 12.88 9.01 1.55
C LEU A 445 13.25 8.85 3.02
N ALA A 446 12.28 9.10 3.88
CA ALA A 446 12.45 8.92 5.32
C ALA A 446 12.78 7.47 5.70
N TRP A 447 13.41 7.28 6.85
CA TRP A 447 13.91 5.98 7.32
C TRP A 447 12.85 4.87 7.39
N PHE A 448 11.58 5.21 7.58
CA PHE A 448 10.50 4.23 7.71
C PHE A 448 10.10 3.60 6.36
N TRP A 449 10.46 4.22 5.22
CA TRP A 449 10.25 3.64 3.88
C TRP A 449 11.17 2.45 3.60
N THR A 450 12.28 2.34 4.31
CA THR A 450 13.29 1.29 4.11
C THR A 450 13.45 0.36 5.32
N MET A 451 12.63 0.54 6.36
CA MET A 451 12.82 -0.13 7.65
C MET A 451 12.70 -1.66 7.62
N ASP A 452 11.87 -2.20 6.73
CA ASP A 452 11.62 -3.65 6.63
C ASP A 452 12.54 -4.30 5.58
N ILE A 453 13.23 -3.52 4.74
CA ILE A 453 14.16 -4.04 3.72
C ILE A 453 15.27 -4.90 4.34
N PRO A 454 15.95 -4.49 5.43
CA PRO A 454 16.98 -5.31 6.04
C PRO A 454 16.46 -6.62 6.64
N ARG A 455 15.19 -6.67 7.09
CA ARG A 455 14.57 -7.83 7.72
C ARG A 455 14.01 -8.81 6.69
N ASP A 456 13.31 -8.29 5.68
CA ASP A 456 12.86 -9.06 4.51
C ASP A 456 14.07 -9.64 3.77
N ALA A 457 15.21 -8.95 3.79
CA ALA A 457 16.52 -9.44 3.38
C ALA A 457 17.15 -10.52 4.30
N GLN A 458 16.69 -10.74 5.52
CA GLN A 458 17.19 -11.85 6.37
C GLN A 458 16.28 -13.06 6.35
N GLU A 459 14.97 -12.84 6.31
CA GLU A 459 13.98 -13.92 6.33
C GLU A 459 13.72 -14.51 4.94
N SER A 460 14.02 -13.77 3.88
CA SER A 460 14.00 -14.31 2.53
C SER A 460 15.41 -14.73 2.11
N ASP A 461 15.56 -16.03 1.85
CA ASP A 461 16.81 -16.66 1.39
C ASP A 461 17.39 -15.97 0.14
N TRP A 462 16.58 -15.16 -0.57
CA TRP A 462 16.90 -14.51 -1.84
C TRP A 462 17.17 -13.00 -1.74
N MET A 463 16.92 -12.31 -0.60
CA MET A 463 17.20 -10.86 -0.47
C MET A 463 18.33 -10.50 0.49
N SER A 464 19.07 -11.46 1.04
CA SER A 464 20.27 -11.20 1.85
C SER A 464 21.36 -10.41 1.10
N GLU A 465 21.24 -10.37 -0.23
CA GLU A 465 22.15 -9.79 -1.22
C GLU A 465 22.05 -8.24 -1.32
N CYS A 466 20.91 -7.62 -0.99
CA CYS A 466 20.76 -6.15 -1.05
C CYS A 466 21.34 -5.39 0.16
N ARG A 467 21.87 -6.09 1.16
CA ARG A 467 22.37 -5.49 2.42
C ARG A 467 23.56 -4.53 2.22
N LEU A 468 24.36 -4.72 1.17
CA LEU A 468 25.58 -3.95 0.96
C LEU A 468 25.35 -2.54 0.38
N TYR A 469 24.20 -2.27 -0.23
CA TYR A 469 23.95 -0.98 -0.90
C TYR A 469 23.27 0.08 -0.03
N ILE A 470 22.52 -0.32 1.00
CA ILE A 470 21.74 0.63 1.82
C ILE A 470 22.53 1.09 3.06
N CYS A 471 23.51 0.30 3.53
CA CYS A 471 24.27 0.62 4.75
C CYS A 471 25.56 1.42 4.51
N ARG A 472 25.88 1.80 3.26
CA ARG A 472 26.98 2.73 2.93
C ARG A 472 26.52 3.78 1.92
N GLY A 473 25.71 4.72 2.41
CA GLY A 473 25.38 5.98 1.76
C GLY A 473 25.31 7.07 2.82
#